data_AF-I7JVJ9-F1
#
_entry.id   AF-I7JVJ9-F1
#
_cell.length_a   1.000
_cell.length_b   1.000
_cell.length_c   1.000
_cell.angle_alpha   90.00
_cell.angle_beta   90.00
_cell.angle_gamma   90.00
#
_symmetry.space_group_name_H-M   'P 1'
#
loop_
_entity.id
_entity.type
_entity.pdbx_description
1 polymer ?
#
loop_
_entity_poly.entity_id
_entity_poly.type
_entity_poly.pdbx_seq_one_letter_code
_entity_poly.pdbx_strand_id
1 'polypeptide(L)'
;MTTDSRLAHARPAGLWRRLKAATEAPHHDAEHSDFMERLFTGAGSREDFVRLQEQALIFYRALEDAGHLLADHPVASRVIDPRLERVARLESDLDELHGDTSWRESLEPTPETRDYVARLRRIGEEKDGVAFVAHHYVRYLGDLSGGQAIAAVCRRRYGIPPEALSFYRFEEVGPIKRYRDAYRAELDRLPLAPGEDTRLIAEAGLAFRLNMAVFAGLGRGEPAAAGIA
;
A
#
# COMPACT_ATOMS: atom_id res chain seq x y z
N MET A 1 22.33 48.89 19.53
CA MET A 1 23.22 47.97 18.79
C MET A 1 22.75 46.55 19.08
N THR A 2 22.04 45.99 18.10
CA THR A 2 21.75 44.55 17.87
C THR A 2 21.15 43.69 19.01
N THR A 3 19.80 43.63 19.02
CA THR A 3 19.00 42.39 18.88
C THR A 3 19.68 41.45 17.86
N ASP A 4 19.79 40.13 18.00
CA ASP A 4 18.71 39.16 18.21
C ASP A 4 19.34 37.79 18.51
N SER A 5 18.99 37.19 19.65
CA SER A 5 19.40 35.85 20.06
C SER A 5 18.17 34.95 20.11
N ARG A 6 17.57 34.68 18.95
CA ARG A 6 16.56 33.61 18.79
C ARG A 6 16.60 32.96 17.41
N LEU A 7 17.71 32.29 17.08
CA LEU A 7 17.60 31.09 16.26
C LEU A 7 17.21 29.94 17.19
N ALA A 8 15.93 29.94 17.58
CA ALA A 8 15.28 28.73 18.05
C ALA A 8 15.45 27.70 16.93
N HIS A 9 16.38 26.78 17.10
CA HIS A 9 16.51 25.62 16.23
C HIS A 9 15.18 24.89 16.34
N ALA A 10 14.30 25.06 15.35
CA ALA A 10 13.09 24.28 15.25
C ALA A 10 13.52 22.82 15.38
N ARG A 11 13.00 22.11 16.38
CA ARG A 11 13.25 20.68 16.51
C ARG A 11 12.98 20.06 15.14
N PRO A 12 13.90 19.25 14.59
CA PRO A 12 13.65 18.59 13.32
C PRO A 12 12.29 17.91 13.41
N ALA A 13 11.46 18.12 12.38
CA ALA A 13 10.12 17.57 12.36
C ALA A 13 10.20 16.05 12.61
N GLY A 14 9.25 15.51 13.39
CA GLY A 14 9.18 14.07 13.68
C GLY A 14 9.24 13.23 12.39
N LEU A 15 9.70 11.98 12.51
CA LEU A 15 9.86 11.06 11.38
C LEU A 15 8.62 11.01 10.49
N TRP A 16 7.42 10.96 11.07
CA TRP A 16 6.17 10.97 10.31
C TRP A 16 6.07 12.19 9.39
N ARG A 17 6.39 13.40 9.88
CA ARG A 17 6.28 14.63 9.07
C ARG A 17 7.29 14.63 7.93
N ARG A 18 8.49 14.12 8.18
CA ARG A 18 9.54 13.98 7.16
C ARG A 18 9.17 12.94 6.12
N LEU A 19 8.64 11.79 6.54
CA LEU A 19 8.07 10.78 5.65
C LEU A 19 6.98 11.38 4.78
N LYS A 20 5.98 12.02 5.39
CA LYS A 20 4.87 12.66 4.67
C LYS A 20 5.38 13.62 3.60
N ALA A 21 6.31 14.51 3.96
CA ALA A 21 6.86 15.48 3.02
C ALA A 21 7.66 14.81 1.89
N ALA A 22 8.49 13.81 2.21
CA ALA A 22 9.29 13.10 1.21
C ALA A 22 8.44 12.24 0.27
N THR A 23 7.27 11.79 0.72
CA THR A 23 6.37 10.94 -0.07
C THR A 23 5.20 11.70 -0.69
N GLU A 24 5.12 13.04 -0.54
CA GLU A 24 4.00 13.83 -1.09
C GLU A 24 3.96 13.79 -2.62
N ALA A 25 5.09 14.05 -3.28
CA ALA A 25 5.16 13.96 -4.74
C ALA A 25 4.97 12.52 -5.27
N PRO A 26 5.67 11.49 -4.74
CA PRO A 26 5.41 10.10 -5.15
C PRO A 26 3.96 9.63 -4.92
N HIS A 27 3.30 10.10 -3.86
CA HIS A 27 1.88 9.82 -3.62
C HIS A 27 0.99 10.48 -4.68
N HIS A 28 1.23 11.76 -4.97
CA HIS A 28 0.53 12.47 -6.04
C HIS A 28 0.70 11.75 -7.39
N ASP A 29 1.92 11.37 -7.75
CA ASP A 29 2.20 10.66 -9.00
C ASP A 29 1.51 9.29 -9.04
N ALA A 30 1.36 8.62 -7.90
CA ALA A 30 0.64 7.36 -7.80
C ALA A 30 -0.87 7.48 -8.02
N GLU A 31 -1.50 8.48 -7.41
CA GLU A 31 -2.92 8.76 -7.60
C GLU A 31 -3.24 9.16 -9.05
N HIS A 32 -2.28 9.79 -9.74
CA HIS A 32 -2.40 10.25 -11.13
C HIS A 32 -1.65 9.36 -12.13
N SER A 33 -1.35 8.12 -11.77
CA SER A 33 -0.84 7.15 -12.75
C SER A 33 -1.91 6.88 -13.81
N ASP A 34 -1.53 6.72 -15.08
CA ASP A 34 -2.47 6.53 -16.19
C ASP A 34 -3.51 5.42 -15.90
N PHE A 35 -3.07 4.33 -15.28
CA PHE A 35 -3.94 3.21 -14.90
C PHE A 35 -4.98 3.62 -13.84
N MET A 36 -4.54 4.28 -12.76
CA MET A 36 -5.45 4.74 -11.71
C MET A 36 -6.37 5.84 -12.23
N GLU A 37 -5.89 6.77 -13.05
CA GLU A 37 -6.71 7.82 -13.66
C GLU A 37 -7.80 7.21 -14.55
N ARG A 38 -7.47 6.22 -15.39
CA ARG A 38 -8.47 5.48 -16.18
C ARG A 38 -9.53 4.83 -15.29
N LEU A 39 -9.11 4.19 -14.20
CA LEU A 39 -10.02 3.56 -13.24
C LEU A 39 -10.94 4.60 -12.56
N PHE A 40 -10.39 5.75 -12.17
CA PHE A 40 -11.13 6.82 -11.50
C PHE A 40 -12.10 7.57 -12.41
N THR A 41 -11.72 7.79 -13.66
CA THR A 41 -12.52 8.50 -14.66
C THR A 41 -13.60 7.61 -15.28
N GLY A 42 -13.39 6.29 -15.30
CA GLY A 42 -14.28 5.32 -15.93
C GLY A 42 -13.84 4.87 -17.33
N ALA A 43 -12.64 5.29 -17.76
CA ALA A 43 -12.00 4.77 -18.98
C ALA A 43 -11.36 3.38 -18.78
N GLY A 44 -11.34 2.87 -17.55
CA GLY A 44 -11.04 1.48 -17.19
C GLY A 44 -12.23 0.52 -17.40
N SER A 45 -12.06 -0.72 -16.97
CA SER A 45 -13.09 -1.77 -16.99
C SER A 45 -13.20 -2.51 -15.65
N ARG A 46 -14.23 -3.35 -15.50
CA ARG A 46 -14.32 -4.32 -14.40
C ARG A 46 -13.09 -5.23 -14.37
N GLU A 47 -12.64 -5.68 -15.53
CA GLU A 47 -11.48 -6.56 -15.67
C GLU A 47 -10.18 -5.88 -15.21
N ASP A 48 -10.01 -4.59 -15.53
CA ASP A 48 -8.87 -3.80 -15.02
C ASP A 48 -8.85 -3.77 -13.48
N PHE A 49 -10.03 -3.64 -12.85
CA PHE A 49 -10.15 -3.70 -11.40
C PHE A 49 -9.81 -5.09 -10.84
N VAL A 50 -10.29 -6.16 -11.47
CA VAL A 50 -9.96 -7.54 -11.06
C VAL A 50 -8.46 -7.78 -11.13
N ARG A 51 -7.82 -7.44 -12.25
CA ARG A 51 -6.36 -7.55 -12.43
C ARG A 51 -5.59 -6.75 -11.38
N LEU A 52 -6.07 -5.56 -11.01
CA LEU A 52 -5.47 -4.78 -9.91
C LEU A 52 -5.53 -5.54 -8.58
N GLN A 53 -6.69 -6.11 -8.24
CA GLN A 53 -6.88 -6.84 -6.98
C GLN A 53 -6.06 -8.14 -6.94
N GLU A 54 -5.91 -8.83 -8.08
CA GLU A 54 -5.04 -10.00 -8.22
C GLU A 54 -3.58 -9.66 -7.94
N GLN A 55 -3.05 -8.61 -8.57
CA GLN A 55 -1.68 -8.18 -8.32
C GLN A 55 -1.51 -7.68 -6.87
N ALA A 56 -2.54 -7.04 -6.30
CA ALA A 56 -2.57 -6.69 -4.89
C ALA A 56 -2.44 -7.92 -3.99
N LEU A 57 -3.26 -8.95 -4.19
CA LEU A 57 -3.17 -10.19 -3.41
C LEU A 57 -1.75 -10.74 -3.41
N ILE A 58 -1.10 -10.77 -4.57
CA ILE A 58 0.24 -11.32 -4.71
C ILE A 58 1.26 -10.54 -3.86
N PHE A 59 1.28 -9.21 -3.92
CA PHE A 59 2.24 -8.44 -3.11
C PHE A 59 1.83 -8.30 -1.64
N TYR A 60 0.54 -8.35 -1.28
CA TYR A 60 0.11 -8.38 0.13
C TYR A 60 0.49 -9.68 0.81
N ARG A 61 0.40 -10.84 0.13
CA ARG A 61 0.94 -12.10 0.65
C ARG A 61 2.41 -11.96 1.03
N ALA A 62 3.23 -11.40 0.13
CA ALA A 62 4.65 -11.18 0.41
C ALA A 62 4.91 -10.16 1.53
N LEU A 63 4.10 -9.10 1.64
CA LEU A 63 4.20 -8.10 2.70
C LEU A 63 3.83 -8.69 4.06
N GLU A 64 2.74 -9.43 4.14
CA GLU A 64 2.24 -10.04 5.37
C GLU A 64 3.17 -11.18 5.84
N ASP A 65 3.66 -12.02 4.93
CA ASP A 65 4.69 -13.03 5.23
C ASP A 65 5.95 -12.40 5.81
N ALA A 66 6.43 -11.29 5.22
CA ALA A 66 7.57 -10.54 5.74
C ALA A 66 7.28 -9.97 7.15
N GLY A 67 6.03 -9.53 7.39
CA GLY A 67 5.57 -9.08 8.70
C GLY A 67 5.60 -10.19 9.74
N HIS A 68 5.09 -11.39 9.41
CA HIS A 68 5.12 -12.55 10.32
C HIS A 68 6.56 -12.95 10.66
N LEU A 69 7.47 -12.91 9.68
CA LEU A 69 8.90 -13.14 9.89
C LEU A 69 9.56 -12.09 10.79
N LEU A 70 8.97 -10.90 10.92
CA LEU A 70 9.47 -9.75 11.67
C LEU A 70 8.66 -9.47 12.95
N ALA A 71 7.77 -10.37 13.37
CA ALA A 71 6.86 -10.17 14.50
C ALA A 71 7.57 -9.76 15.81
N ASP A 72 8.78 -10.29 16.04
CA ASP A 72 9.59 -10.00 17.23
C ASP A 72 10.68 -8.93 16.99
N HIS A 73 10.78 -8.36 15.78
CA HIS A 73 11.83 -7.39 15.46
C HIS A 73 11.55 -6.05 16.18
N PRO A 74 12.54 -5.42 16.85
CA PRO A 74 12.31 -4.27 17.75
C PRO A 74 11.69 -3.03 17.07
N VAL A 75 11.99 -2.83 15.78
CA VAL A 75 11.41 -1.77 14.95
C VAL A 75 10.07 -2.18 14.30
N ALA A 76 10.05 -3.27 13.51
CA ALA A 76 8.85 -3.69 12.76
C ALA A 76 7.65 -4.04 13.66
N SER A 77 7.86 -4.72 14.79
CA SER A 77 6.79 -5.08 15.74
C SER A 77 5.98 -3.89 16.26
N ARG A 78 6.49 -2.66 16.13
CA ARG A 78 5.79 -1.42 16.52
C ARG A 78 4.61 -1.08 15.61
N VAL A 79 4.61 -1.57 14.37
CA VAL A 79 3.57 -1.24 13.38
C VAL A 79 2.77 -2.46 12.91
N ILE A 80 3.25 -3.68 13.17
CA ILE A 80 2.55 -4.91 12.83
C ILE A 80 1.25 -4.97 13.63
N ASP A 81 0.13 -5.03 12.90
CA ASP A 81 -1.20 -5.18 13.46
C ASP A 81 -2.02 -6.13 12.57
N PRO A 82 -2.36 -7.34 13.03
CA PRO A 82 -3.16 -8.30 12.26
C PRO A 82 -4.51 -7.74 11.78
N ARG A 83 -5.05 -6.71 12.43
CA ARG A 83 -6.30 -6.05 12.02
C ARG A 83 -6.17 -5.27 10.72
N LEU A 84 -4.94 -4.98 10.29
CA LEU A 84 -4.65 -4.36 9.01
C LEU A 84 -4.50 -5.38 7.87
N GLU A 85 -4.26 -6.65 8.14
CA GLU A 85 -4.00 -7.66 7.11
C GLU A 85 -5.15 -7.73 6.10
N ARG A 86 -4.79 -7.87 4.83
CA ARG A 86 -5.65 -7.74 3.65
C ARG A 86 -5.75 -9.03 2.85
N VAL A 87 -4.83 -9.99 2.99
CA VAL A 87 -4.84 -11.22 2.17
C VAL A 87 -6.19 -11.94 2.24
N ALA A 88 -6.72 -12.20 3.43
CA ALA A 88 -8.02 -12.87 3.58
C ALA A 88 -9.19 -12.08 2.95
N ARG A 89 -9.12 -10.73 3.00
CA ARG A 89 -10.12 -9.86 2.37
C ARG A 89 -10.01 -9.89 0.84
N LEU A 90 -8.79 -9.87 0.31
CA LEU A 90 -8.52 -9.95 -1.13
C LEU A 90 -8.92 -11.30 -1.72
N GLU A 91 -8.65 -12.40 -1.01
CA GLU A 91 -9.08 -13.74 -1.45
C GLU A 91 -10.61 -13.84 -1.51
N SER A 92 -11.31 -13.36 -0.48
CA SER A 92 -12.77 -13.31 -0.48
C SER A 92 -13.33 -12.39 -1.57
N ASP A 93 -12.73 -11.22 -1.78
CA ASP A 93 -13.16 -10.29 -2.82
C ASP A 93 -12.98 -10.91 -4.22
N LEU A 94 -11.86 -11.60 -4.46
CA LEU A 94 -11.56 -12.22 -5.74
C LEU A 94 -12.47 -13.42 -6.03
N ASP A 95 -12.88 -14.18 -5.02
CA ASP A 95 -13.91 -15.23 -5.18
C ASP A 95 -15.23 -14.65 -5.68
N GLU A 96 -15.66 -13.52 -5.12
CA GLU A 96 -16.87 -12.82 -5.57
C GLU A 96 -16.70 -12.16 -6.94
N LEU A 97 -15.50 -11.66 -7.27
CA LEU A 97 -15.22 -11.02 -8.56
C LEU A 97 -15.17 -12.04 -9.71
N HIS A 98 -14.61 -13.23 -9.47
CA HIS A 98 -14.55 -14.29 -10.47
C HIS A 98 -15.83 -15.15 -10.49
N GLY A 99 -16.54 -15.25 -9.36
CA GLY A 99 -17.73 -16.09 -9.19
C GLY A 99 -17.41 -17.56 -8.89
N ASP A 100 -16.13 -17.92 -8.81
CA ASP A 100 -15.63 -19.23 -8.41
C ASP A 100 -14.20 -19.09 -7.85
N THR A 101 -13.55 -20.23 -7.55
CA THR A 101 -12.19 -20.28 -6.98
C THR A 101 -11.10 -20.66 -7.97
N SER A 102 -11.44 -20.93 -9.23
CA SER A 102 -10.52 -21.46 -10.26
C SER A 102 -9.45 -20.45 -10.68
N TRP A 103 -9.73 -19.15 -10.56
CA TRP A 103 -8.79 -18.05 -10.81
C TRP A 103 -7.46 -18.18 -10.05
N ARG A 104 -7.46 -18.88 -8.90
CA ARG A 104 -6.24 -19.14 -8.11
C ARG A 104 -5.20 -19.95 -8.86
N GLU A 105 -5.64 -20.82 -9.78
CA GLU A 105 -4.75 -21.68 -10.58
C GLU A 105 -4.05 -20.89 -11.70
N SER A 106 -4.64 -19.78 -12.13
CA SER A 106 -4.11 -18.89 -13.17
C SER A 106 -3.48 -17.60 -12.63
N LEU A 107 -3.42 -17.44 -11.31
CA LEU A 107 -2.92 -16.22 -10.67
C LEU A 107 -1.41 -16.08 -10.88
N GLU A 108 -1.00 -15.21 -11.79
CA GLU A 108 0.39 -14.95 -12.10
C GLU A 108 0.76 -13.47 -11.91
N PRO A 109 1.94 -13.18 -11.30
CA PRO A 109 2.41 -11.81 -11.19
C PRO A 109 2.95 -11.30 -12.52
N THR A 110 2.64 -10.04 -12.83
CA THR A 110 3.37 -9.29 -13.87
C THR A 110 4.85 -9.16 -13.49
N PRO A 111 5.76 -8.85 -14.44
CA PRO A 111 7.17 -8.62 -14.13
C PRO A 111 7.37 -7.60 -12.99
N GLU A 112 6.60 -6.53 -12.97
CA GLU A 112 6.70 -5.46 -11.97
C GLU A 112 6.19 -5.90 -10.60
N THR A 113 5.14 -6.72 -10.56
CA THR A 113 4.68 -7.36 -9.30
C THR A 113 5.72 -8.36 -8.80
N ARG A 114 6.40 -9.11 -9.69
CA ARG A 114 7.50 -10.01 -9.29
C ARG A 114 8.63 -9.25 -8.63
N ASP A 115 9.03 -8.11 -9.19
CA ASP A 115 10.07 -7.26 -8.61
C ASP A 115 9.67 -6.73 -7.23
N TYR A 116 8.40 -6.33 -7.06
CA TYR A 116 7.90 -5.89 -5.77
C TYR A 116 7.91 -7.04 -4.74
N VAL A 117 7.37 -8.21 -5.09
CA VAL A 117 7.41 -9.40 -4.24
C VAL A 117 8.85 -9.78 -3.87
N ALA A 118 9.79 -9.71 -4.82
CA ALA A 118 11.19 -10.02 -4.55
C ALA A 118 11.81 -9.08 -3.51
N ARG A 119 11.49 -7.79 -3.55
CA ARG A 119 11.94 -6.84 -2.51
C ARG A 119 11.33 -7.19 -1.15
N LEU A 120 10.04 -7.47 -1.07
CA LEU A 120 9.33 -7.79 0.17
C LEU A 120 9.86 -9.09 0.81
N ARG A 121 10.09 -10.12 0.00
CA ARG A 121 10.70 -11.39 0.47
C ARG A 121 12.09 -11.16 1.03
N ARG A 122 12.94 -10.42 0.31
CA ARG A 122 14.29 -10.07 0.79
C ARG A 122 14.24 -9.34 2.14
N ILE A 123 13.31 -8.40 2.31
CA ILE A 123 13.11 -7.70 3.60
C ILE A 123 12.84 -8.69 4.74
N GLY A 124 11.95 -9.68 4.52
CA GLY A 124 11.65 -10.72 5.50
C GLY A 124 12.82 -11.67 5.78
N GLU A 125 13.57 -12.06 4.75
CA GLU A 125 14.74 -12.95 4.82
C GLU A 125 15.92 -12.29 5.55
N GLU A 126 16.22 -11.04 5.23
CA GLU A 126 17.31 -10.24 5.82
C GLU A 126 16.94 -9.67 7.20
N LYS A 127 15.68 -9.85 7.63
CA LYS A 127 15.11 -9.25 8.85
C LYS A 127 15.25 -7.72 8.89
N ASP A 128 15.08 -7.04 7.75
CA ASP A 128 15.19 -5.58 7.66
C ASP A 128 13.90 -4.89 8.16
N GLY A 129 13.78 -4.73 9.47
CA GLY A 129 12.60 -4.12 10.07
C GLY A 129 12.38 -2.65 9.68
N VAL A 130 13.42 -1.91 9.30
CA VAL A 130 13.28 -0.51 8.87
C VAL A 130 12.65 -0.44 7.48
N ALA A 131 13.12 -1.29 6.56
CA ALA A 131 12.54 -1.36 5.23
C ALA A 131 11.09 -1.87 5.27
N PHE A 132 10.80 -2.85 6.13
CA PHE A 132 9.44 -3.33 6.36
C PHE A 132 8.49 -2.19 6.78
N VAL A 133 8.88 -1.38 7.77
CA VAL A 133 8.05 -0.25 8.22
C VAL A 133 7.75 0.72 7.08
N ALA A 134 8.70 0.96 6.18
CA ALA A 134 8.49 1.83 5.02
C ALA A 134 7.41 1.28 4.07
N HIS A 135 7.47 0.00 3.72
CA HIS A 135 6.46 -0.64 2.88
C HIS A 135 5.09 -0.75 3.56
N HIS A 136 5.08 -1.11 4.85
CA HIS A 136 3.88 -1.16 5.67
C HIS A 136 3.19 0.22 5.74
N TYR A 137 3.97 1.29 5.92
CA TYR A 137 3.49 2.66 5.88
C TYR A 137 2.84 3.02 4.54
N VAL A 138 3.54 2.77 3.42
CA VAL A 138 3.05 3.14 2.08
C VAL A 138 1.76 2.41 1.74
N ARG A 139 1.66 1.12 2.06
CA ARG A 139 0.46 0.32 1.79
C ARG A 139 -0.68 0.69 2.72
N TYR A 140 -0.57 0.39 4.01
CA TYR A 140 -1.71 0.43 4.91
C TYR A 140 -2.23 1.85 5.20
N LEU A 141 -1.36 2.87 5.33
CA LEU A 141 -1.87 4.25 5.49
C LEU A 141 -2.49 4.78 4.19
N GLY A 142 -2.02 4.32 3.03
CA GLY A 142 -2.62 4.61 1.73
C GLY A 142 -4.03 4.04 1.66
N ASP A 143 -4.19 2.74 1.95
CA ASP A 143 -5.49 2.06 1.92
C ASP A 143 -6.51 2.70 2.87
N LEU A 144 -6.07 3.06 4.09
CA LEU A 144 -6.89 3.75 5.09
C LEU A 144 -7.30 5.16 4.68
N SER A 145 -6.61 5.78 3.71
CA SER A 145 -6.85 7.17 3.31
C SER A 145 -7.65 7.28 2.02
N GLY A 146 -7.35 6.43 1.03
CA GLY A 146 -7.97 6.47 -0.32
C GLY A 146 -8.97 5.35 -0.61
N GLY A 147 -8.96 4.25 0.16
CA GLY A 147 -9.70 3.04 -0.18
C GLY A 147 -11.20 3.22 -0.37
N GLN A 148 -11.82 4.11 0.43
CA GLN A 148 -13.25 4.40 0.33
C GLN A 148 -13.62 5.12 -0.98
N ALA A 149 -12.74 5.99 -1.49
CA ALA A 149 -12.96 6.65 -2.78
C ALA A 149 -12.89 5.63 -3.93
N ILE A 150 -11.92 4.72 -3.89
CA ILE A 150 -11.78 3.64 -4.87
C ILE A 150 -13.01 2.73 -4.84
N ALA A 151 -13.42 2.24 -3.66
CA ALA A 151 -14.62 1.41 -3.52
C ALA A 151 -15.88 2.09 -4.07
N ALA A 152 -16.08 3.38 -3.78
CA ALA A 152 -17.22 4.14 -4.30
C ALA A 152 -17.21 4.30 -5.82
N VAL A 153 -16.02 4.47 -6.42
CA VAL A 153 -15.83 4.56 -7.86
C VAL A 153 -16.11 3.22 -8.52
N CYS A 154 -15.53 2.13 -8.02
CA CYS A 154 -15.71 0.79 -8.57
C CYS A 154 -17.16 0.33 -8.54
N ARG A 155 -17.88 0.58 -7.43
CA ARG A 155 -19.32 0.30 -7.35
C ARG A 155 -20.12 1.07 -8.38
N ARG A 156 -19.86 2.38 -8.52
CA ARG A 156 -20.63 3.26 -9.42
C ARG A 156 -20.37 3.01 -10.90
N ARG A 157 -19.11 2.75 -11.27
CA ARG A 157 -18.69 2.71 -12.67
C ARG A 157 -18.61 1.30 -13.24
N TYR A 158 -18.27 0.31 -12.41
CA TYR A 158 -18.02 -1.06 -12.85
C TYR A 158 -19.00 -2.07 -12.26
N GLY A 159 -20.00 -1.60 -11.50
CA GLY A 159 -21.02 -2.46 -10.90
C GLY A 159 -20.46 -3.48 -9.92
N ILE A 160 -19.29 -3.21 -9.32
CA ILE A 160 -18.69 -4.13 -8.34
C ILE A 160 -19.59 -4.21 -7.11
N PRO A 161 -20.02 -5.42 -6.71
CA PRO A 161 -20.87 -5.59 -5.54
C PRO A 161 -20.11 -5.19 -4.27
N PRO A 162 -20.78 -4.62 -3.25
CA PRO A 162 -20.15 -4.29 -1.98
C PRO A 162 -19.40 -5.46 -1.34
N GLU A 163 -19.88 -6.69 -1.52
CA GLU A 163 -19.31 -7.92 -0.98
C GLU A 163 -17.88 -8.14 -1.50
N ALA A 164 -17.62 -7.78 -2.77
CA ALA A 164 -16.33 -7.84 -3.45
C ALA A 164 -15.41 -6.61 -3.25
N LEU A 165 -15.68 -5.82 -2.21
CA LEU A 165 -14.93 -4.60 -1.86
C LEU A 165 -14.52 -4.61 -0.38
N SER A 166 -14.41 -5.79 0.24
CA SER A 166 -14.04 -5.95 1.64
C SER A 166 -12.60 -5.55 1.95
N PHE A 167 -11.70 -5.58 0.95
CA PHE A 167 -10.33 -5.07 1.05
C PHE A 167 -10.27 -3.63 1.60
N TYR A 168 -11.22 -2.78 1.16
CA TYR A 168 -11.27 -1.37 1.54
C TYR A 168 -11.98 -1.13 2.89
N ARG A 169 -12.51 -2.18 3.54
CA ARG A 169 -13.16 -2.08 4.86
C ARG A 169 -12.16 -2.40 5.97
N PHE A 170 -12.02 -1.46 6.91
CA PHE A 170 -11.13 -1.57 8.07
C PHE A 170 -11.97 -1.37 9.34
N GLU A 171 -12.90 -2.27 9.58
CA GLU A 171 -13.84 -2.15 10.71
C GLU A 171 -13.17 -2.53 12.04
N GLU A 172 -12.21 -3.45 11.98
CA GLU A 172 -11.48 -4.03 13.10
C GLU A 172 -10.56 -3.02 13.80
N VAL A 173 -10.09 -2.01 13.08
CA VAL A 173 -9.22 -0.96 13.63
C VAL A 173 -9.98 0.18 14.31
N GLY A 174 -11.32 0.17 14.24
CA GLY A 174 -12.18 1.21 14.78
C GLY A 174 -12.10 2.53 14.00
N PRO A 175 -12.28 3.70 14.65
CA PRO A 175 -12.29 4.98 13.95
C PRO A 175 -10.98 5.27 13.20
N ILE A 176 -11.03 5.26 11.87
CA ILE A 176 -9.87 5.39 10.97
C ILE A 176 -8.96 6.58 11.33
N LYS A 177 -9.55 7.75 11.60
CA LYS A 177 -8.77 8.93 12.00
C LYS A 177 -7.93 8.66 13.25
N ARG A 178 -8.53 8.06 14.28
CA ARG A 178 -7.86 7.75 15.54
C ARG A 178 -6.74 6.73 15.32
N TYR A 179 -7.00 5.70 14.51
CA TYR A 179 -6.00 4.70 14.19
C TYR A 179 -4.79 5.29 13.46
N ARG A 180 -5.02 6.09 12.40
CA ARG A 180 -3.93 6.76 11.66
C ARG A 180 -3.12 7.70 12.55
N ASP A 181 -3.77 8.44 13.44
CA ASP A 181 -3.07 9.35 14.35
C ASP A 181 -2.19 8.57 15.35
N ALA A 182 -2.66 7.41 15.83
CA ALA A 182 -1.85 6.51 16.66
C ALA A 182 -0.68 5.92 15.87
N TYR A 183 -0.91 5.42 14.66
CA TYR A 183 0.14 4.89 13.78
C TYR A 183 1.23 5.94 13.51
N ARG A 184 0.85 7.19 13.20
CA ARG A 184 1.80 8.30 13.00
C ARG A 184 2.63 8.59 14.24
N ALA A 185 2.00 8.54 15.42
CA ALA A 185 2.70 8.71 16.68
C ALA A 185 3.68 7.57 16.97
N GLU A 186 3.38 6.34 16.55
CA GLU A 186 4.31 5.21 16.65
C GLU A 186 5.50 5.36 15.70
N LEU A 187 5.31 5.87 14.47
CA LEU A 187 6.42 6.21 13.58
C LEU A 187 7.41 7.18 14.24
N ASP A 188 6.91 8.21 14.94
CA ASP A 188 7.75 9.18 15.64
C ASP A 188 8.50 8.58 16.86
N ARG A 189 8.15 7.37 17.29
CA ARG A 189 8.73 6.68 18.48
C ARG A 189 9.53 5.43 18.13
N LEU A 190 9.72 5.12 16.84
CA LEU A 190 10.48 3.93 16.44
C LEU A 190 11.88 3.94 17.05
N PRO A 191 12.38 2.80 17.56
CA PRO A 191 13.71 2.70 18.14
C PRO A 191 14.78 2.59 17.04
N LEU A 192 14.94 3.65 16.26
CA LEU A 192 15.85 3.72 15.11
C LEU A 192 17.28 4.09 15.54
N ALA A 193 18.26 3.40 14.98
CA ALA A 193 19.66 3.78 15.08
C ALA A 193 19.95 5.06 14.24
N PRO A 194 21.05 5.77 14.52
CA PRO A 194 21.43 6.95 13.73
C PRO A 194 21.48 6.65 12.23
N GLY A 195 20.77 7.45 11.43
CA GLY A 195 20.71 7.32 9.97
C GLY A 195 19.63 6.36 9.43
N GLU A 196 19.02 5.52 10.27
CA GLU A 196 17.94 4.62 9.84
C GLU A 196 16.66 5.38 9.48
N ASP A 197 16.45 6.56 10.05
CA ASP A 197 15.37 7.47 9.67
C ASP A 197 15.45 7.88 8.19
N THR A 198 16.65 8.15 7.71
CA THR A 198 16.95 8.53 6.32
C THR A 198 16.82 7.32 5.41
N ARG A 199 17.30 6.14 5.85
CA ARG A 199 17.10 4.86 5.14
C ARG A 199 15.61 4.55 4.98
N LEU A 200 14.82 4.71 6.04
CA LEU A 200 13.37 4.46 6.02
C LEU A 200 12.66 5.38 5.02
N ILE A 201 13.00 6.67 5.01
CA ILE A 201 12.43 7.62 4.04
C ILE A 201 12.80 7.25 2.60
N ALA A 202 14.07 6.88 2.35
CA ALA A 202 14.51 6.43 1.02
C ALA A 202 13.78 5.15 0.58
N GLU A 203 13.60 4.20 1.50
CA GLU A 203 12.85 2.98 1.23
C GLU A 203 11.38 3.26 0.96
N ALA A 204 10.76 4.21 1.66
CA ALA A 204 9.38 4.60 1.37
C ALA A 204 9.25 5.13 -0.08
N GLY A 205 10.25 5.87 -0.55
CA GLY A 205 10.35 6.26 -1.96
C GLY A 205 10.48 5.07 -2.92
N LEU A 206 11.25 4.02 -2.55
CA LEU A 206 11.30 2.78 -3.31
C LEU A 206 9.94 2.05 -3.32
N ALA A 207 9.25 1.98 -2.19
CA ALA A 207 7.93 1.37 -2.08
C ALA A 207 6.90 2.05 -3.00
N PHE A 208 6.90 3.38 -3.09
CA PHE A 208 6.09 4.11 -4.08
C PHE A 208 6.48 3.77 -5.52
N ARG A 209 7.78 3.75 -5.85
CA ARG A 209 8.24 3.38 -7.20
C ARG A 209 7.82 1.97 -7.61
N LEU A 210 7.93 1.01 -6.69
CA LEU A 210 7.50 -0.38 -6.95
C LEU A 210 5.98 -0.45 -7.13
N ASN A 211 5.20 0.26 -6.31
CA ASN A 211 3.75 0.33 -6.50
C ASN A 211 3.37 0.97 -7.85
N MET A 212 4.07 2.03 -8.25
CA MET A 212 3.90 2.67 -9.55
C MET A 212 4.24 1.75 -10.72
N ALA A 213 5.30 0.96 -10.58
CA ALA A 213 5.67 -0.03 -11.59
C ALA A 213 4.54 -1.06 -11.79
N VAL A 214 3.88 -1.51 -10.72
CA VAL A 214 2.71 -2.40 -10.82
C VAL A 214 1.59 -1.75 -11.64
N PHE A 215 1.24 -0.49 -11.36
CA PHE A 215 0.22 0.22 -12.14
C PHE A 215 0.61 0.36 -13.62
N ALA A 216 1.87 0.69 -13.90
CA ALA A 216 2.37 0.79 -15.27
C ALA A 216 2.37 -0.57 -15.99
N GLY A 217 2.68 -1.66 -15.30
CA GLY A 217 2.60 -3.03 -15.81
C GLY A 217 1.18 -3.43 -16.18
N LEU A 218 0.22 -3.13 -15.30
CA LEU A 218 -1.20 -3.36 -15.54
C LEU A 218 -1.72 -2.59 -16.76
N GLY A 219 -1.31 -1.33 -16.92
CA GLY A 219 -1.69 -0.49 -18.06
C GLY A 219 -1.12 -0.94 -19.41
N ARG A 220 -0.06 -1.77 -19.44
CA ARG A 220 0.51 -2.34 -20.67
C ARG A 220 -0.13 -3.65 -21.12
N GLY A 221 -0.74 -4.42 -20.21
CA GLY A 221 -1.42 -5.66 -20.58
C GLY A 221 -2.71 -5.33 -21.31
N GLU A 222 -2.85 -5.78 -22.56
CA GLU A 222 -4.05 -5.59 -23.38
C GLU A 222 -5.32 -5.91 -22.57
N PRO A 223 -6.40 -5.14 -22.73
CA PRO A 223 -7.69 -5.55 -22.20
C PRO A 223 -8.03 -6.91 -22.80
N ALA A 224 -8.45 -7.88 -21.97
CA ALA A 224 -9.11 -9.07 -22.48
C ALA A 224 -10.22 -8.61 -23.43
N ALA A 225 -10.15 -9.04 -24.69
CA ALA A 225 -11.05 -8.60 -25.74
C ALA A 225 -12.49 -8.60 -25.21
N ALA A 226 -13.19 -7.48 -25.36
CA ALA A 226 -14.60 -7.38 -25.04
C ALA A 226 -15.32 -8.56 -25.71
N GLY A 227 -15.79 -9.49 -24.88
CA GLY A 227 -16.50 -10.67 -25.34
C GLY A 227 -17.69 -10.21 -26.18
N ILE A 228 -17.62 -10.53 -27.47
CA ILE A 228 -18.77 -10.46 -28.37
C ILE A 228 -19.73 -11.55 -27.91
N ALA A 229 -20.85 -11.15 -27.30
CA ALA A 229 -22.11 -11.89 -27.30
C ALA A 229 -23.27 -10.91 -27.10
#